data_AF-A0A6B9FPN1-F1
#
_entry.id   AF-A0A6B9FPN1-F1
#
_cell.length_a   1.000
_cell.length_b   1.000
_cell.length_c   1.000
_cell.angle_alpha   90.00
_cell.angle_beta   90.00
_cell.angle_gamma   90.00
#
_symmetry.space_group_name_H-M   'P 1'
#
loop_
_entity.id
_entity.type
_entity.pdbx_description
1 polymer ?
#
loop_
_entity_poly.entity_id
_entity_poly.type
_entity_poly.pdbx_seq_one_letter_code
_entity_poly.pdbx_strand_id
1 'polypeptide(L)'
;MDSELHATEVKCKDGVTFSVHAPGPRLTIVTAPNTEMTANSAIGPYRREVSPGNGTALYGGMPVEAVRAFCVMHGGVAQIGTTAQDLLQALPTEADLAAAQARPADPPITDSPAEVSLVRSGFEAGTHDFLGRPLPDRLPVDHLTPFVIEARRVVAEVERPLVPGLGHAGASPRQAALEWRAEQAAIAKSNLSIMERAQYARHPLRSEAAALTKRLAKARNGALAEIAREA
;
A
#
# COMPACT_ATOMS: atom_id res chain seq x y z
N MET A 1 -26.42 25.44 12.28
CA MET A 1 -26.29 24.12 12.92
C MET A 1 -25.10 23.47 12.27
N ASP A 2 -23.94 23.59 12.90
CA ASP A 2 -22.71 22.98 12.39
C ASP A 2 -22.80 21.48 12.66
N SER A 3 -23.05 20.69 11.61
CA SER A 3 -22.93 19.23 11.71
C SER A 3 -21.52 18.92 12.17
N GLU A 4 -21.40 18.22 13.30
CA GLU A 4 -20.13 17.72 13.81
C GLU A 4 -19.45 16.88 12.73
N LEU A 5 -18.34 17.38 12.20
CA LEU A 5 -17.50 16.67 11.25
C LEU A 5 -16.96 15.40 11.93
N HIS A 6 -17.05 14.25 11.27
CA HIS A 6 -16.55 13.01 11.84
C HIS A 6 -15.02 13.10 12.06
N ALA A 7 -14.49 12.43 13.09
CA ALA A 7 -13.07 12.55 13.46
C ALA A 7 -12.08 12.19 12.34
N THR A 8 -12.51 11.37 11.38
CA THR A 8 -11.75 10.92 10.21
C THR A 8 -12.05 11.70 8.94
N GLU A 9 -12.92 12.71 8.97
CA GLU A 9 -13.33 13.46 7.80
C GLU A 9 -12.55 14.76 7.61
N VAL A 10 -12.41 15.16 6.36
CA VAL A 10 -11.91 16.46 5.94
C VAL A 10 -12.98 17.09 5.06
N LYS A 11 -13.36 18.32 5.39
CA LYS A 11 -14.32 19.11 4.62
C LYS A 11 -13.61 20.29 3.96
N CYS A 12 -13.69 20.36 2.64
CA CYS A 12 -13.16 21.44 1.83
C CYS A 12 -14.13 22.63 1.78
N LYS A 13 -13.62 23.80 1.37
CA LYS A 13 -14.43 25.04 1.30
C LYS A 13 -15.53 25.01 0.26
N ASP A 14 -15.36 24.23 -0.80
CA ASP A 14 -16.38 24.03 -1.83
C ASP A 14 -17.48 23.01 -1.44
N GLY A 15 -17.42 22.48 -0.21
CA GLY A 15 -18.40 21.54 0.33
C GLY A 15 -18.05 20.07 0.12
N VAL A 16 -16.98 19.74 -0.60
CA VAL A 16 -16.54 18.35 -0.77
C VAL A 16 -16.01 17.80 0.55
N THR A 17 -16.47 16.62 0.91
CA THR A 17 -16.02 15.91 2.12
C THR A 17 -15.41 14.57 1.72
N PHE A 18 -14.26 14.26 2.30
CA PHE A 18 -13.59 12.97 2.11
C PHE A 18 -13.12 12.43 3.45
N SER A 19 -12.96 11.11 3.54
CA SER A 19 -12.52 10.45 4.78
C SER A 19 -11.09 9.94 4.66
N VAL A 20 -10.34 10.01 5.76
CA VAL A 20 -8.97 9.53 5.90
C VAL A 20 -8.96 8.37 6.89
N HIS A 21 -8.51 7.20 6.46
CA HIS A 21 -8.48 5.98 7.25
C HIS A 21 -7.08 5.38 7.31
N ALA A 22 -6.76 4.69 8.40
CA ALA A 22 -5.54 3.89 8.52
C ALA A 22 -5.85 2.43 8.89
N PRO A 23 -6.18 1.55 7.92
CA PRO A 23 -6.41 0.13 8.21
C PRO A 23 -5.13 -0.64 8.62
N GLY A 24 -3.99 0.05 8.79
CA GLY A 24 -2.75 -0.52 9.31
C GLY A 24 -1.74 0.57 9.68
N PRO A 25 -0.61 0.23 10.32
CA PRO A 25 0.31 1.20 10.95
C PRO A 25 1.01 2.18 9.98
N ARG A 26 0.79 2.07 8.67
CA ARG A 26 1.44 2.89 7.62
C ARG A 26 0.59 3.15 6.38
N LEU A 27 -0.67 2.70 6.35
CA LEU A 27 -1.48 2.78 5.14
C LEU A 27 -2.59 3.81 5.33
N THR A 28 -2.38 5.04 4.90
CA THR A 28 -3.47 6.03 4.86
C THR A 28 -4.26 5.85 3.57
N ILE A 29 -5.56 5.62 3.71
CA ILE A 29 -6.54 5.51 2.63
C ILE A 29 -7.42 6.76 2.66
N VAL A 30 -7.56 7.40 1.51
CA VAL A 30 -8.54 8.47 1.31
C VAL A 30 -9.75 7.88 0.58
N THR A 31 -10.94 8.12 1.13
CA THR A 31 -12.22 7.84 0.48
C THR A 31 -12.81 9.14 -0.02
N ALA A 32 -12.83 9.35 -1.35
CA ALA A 32 -13.32 10.57 -1.99
C ALA A 32 -14.38 10.26 -3.06
N PRO A 33 -15.21 11.25 -3.46
CA PRO A 33 -16.20 11.05 -4.53
C PRO A 33 -15.56 10.50 -5.82
N ASN A 34 -16.24 9.55 -6.46
CA ASN A 34 -15.77 8.98 -7.73
C ASN A 34 -16.27 9.82 -8.91
N THR A 35 -15.65 10.98 -9.12
CA THR A 35 -15.99 11.91 -10.21
C THR A 35 -14.82 12.04 -11.21
N GLU A 36 -15.11 12.52 -12.43
CA GLU A 36 -14.06 12.82 -13.42
C GLU A 36 -13.05 13.85 -12.88
N MET A 37 -13.50 14.82 -12.09
CA MET A 37 -12.63 15.81 -11.46
C MET A 37 -11.64 15.15 -10.48
N THR A 38 -12.11 14.19 -9.69
CA THR A 38 -11.26 13.44 -8.76
C THR A 38 -10.30 12.50 -9.51
N ALA A 39 -10.75 11.87 -10.60
CA ALA A 39 -9.91 11.02 -11.45
C ALA A 39 -8.77 11.80 -12.13
N ASN A 40 -9.00 13.07 -12.49
CA ASN A 40 -8.01 13.96 -13.09
C ASN A 40 -7.18 14.76 -12.07
N SER A 41 -7.39 14.53 -10.77
CA SER A 41 -6.67 15.22 -9.71
C SER A 41 -5.36 14.53 -9.32
N ALA A 42 -4.58 15.16 -8.45
CA ALA A 42 -3.32 14.62 -7.94
C ALA A 42 -3.48 13.27 -7.21
N ILE A 43 -4.68 12.94 -6.72
CA ILE A 43 -4.96 11.64 -6.10
C ILE A 43 -5.37 10.55 -7.10
N GLY A 44 -5.76 10.92 -8.33
CA GLY A 44 -6.21 10.02 -9.39
C GLY A 44 -5.31 8.79 -9.63
N PRO A 45 -3.97 8.97 -9.77
CA PRO A 45 -3.03 7.86 -9.97
C PRO A 45 -2.99 6.83 -8.83
N TYR A 46 -3.46 7.19 -7.64
CA TYR A 46 -3.44 6.35 -6.44
C TYR A 46 -4.75 5.59 -6.21
N ARG A 47 -5.67 5.64 -7.18
CA ARG A 47 -6.95 4.96 -7.13
C ARG A 47 -6.76 3.45 -7.06
N ARG A 48 -7.47 2.81 -6.14
CA ARG A 48 -7.57 1.35 -6.05
C ARG A 48 -8.85 0.87 -6.73
N GLU A 49 -8.79 -0.31 -7.34
CA GLU A 49 -9.98 -0.98 -7.84
C GLU A 49 -10.85 -1.43 -6.66
N VAL A 50 -12.10 -1.00 -6.65
CA VAL A 50 -13.11 -1.36 -5.64
C VAL A 50 -14.40 -1.70 -6.37
N SER A 51 -15.15 -2.69 -5.89
CA SER A 51 -16.47 -3.03 -6.44
C SER A 51 -17.41 -1.80 -6.40
N PRO A 52 -18.15 -1.52 -7.48
CA PRO A 52 -19.00 -0.34 -7.57
C PRO A 52 -20.22 -0.51 -6.65
N GLY A 53 -20.34 0.34 -5.64
CA GLY A 53 -21.49 0.32 -4.74
C GLY A 53 -21.94 1.69 -4.23
N ASN A 54 -21.01 2.60 -3.93
CA ASN A 54 -21.32 3.74 -3.05
C ASN A 54 -20.99 5.13 -3.62
N GLY A 55 -20.64 5.25 -4.91
CA GLY A 55 -20.30 6.55 -5.54
C GLY A 55 -18.98 7.18 -5.05
N THR A 56 -18.22 6.47 -4.21
CA THR A 56 -16.91 6.86 -3.69
C THR A 56 -15.83 5.92 -4.21
N ALA A 57 -14.60 6.42 -4.29
CA ALA A 57 -13.41 5.67 -4.68
C ALA A 57 -12.39 5.68 -3.54
N LEU A 58 -11.63 4.58 -3.44
CA LEU A 58 -10.54 4.45 -2.48
C LEU A 58 -9.22 4.80 -3.14
N TYR A 59 -8.43 5.59 -2.45
CA TYR A 59 -7.10 6.03 -2.87
C TYR A 59 -6.12 5.66 -1.77
N GLY A 60 -4.97 5.06 -2.08
CA GLY A 60 -4.04 4.61 -1.04
C GLY A 60 -2.57 4.69 -1.45
N GLY A 61 -1.69 4.90 -0.47
CA GLY A 61 -0.24 4.98 -0.68
C GLY A 61 0.23 6.26 -1.36
N MET A 62 -0.52 7.36 -1.20
CA MET A 62 -0.20 8.66 -1.81
C MET A 62 0.64 9.55 -0.87
N PRO A 63 1.48 10.45 -1.42
CA PRO A 63 2.20 11.44 -0.64
C PRO A 63 1.26 12.51 -0.08
N VAL A 64 1.68 13.19 1.00
CA VAL A 64 0.87 14.26 1.61
C VAL A 64 0.63 15.43 0.65
N GLU A 65 1.54 15.67 -0.29
CA GLU A 65 1.44 16.72 -1.31
C GLU A 65 0.29 16.46 -2.27
N ALA A 66 0.02 15.21 -2.64
CA ALA A 66 -1.12 14.86 -3.48
C ALA A 66 -2.45 15.18 -2.76
N VAL A 67 -2.52 14.92 -1.44
CA VAL A 67 -3.69 15.27 -0.63
C VAL A 67 -3.82 16.78 -0.48
N ARG A 68 -2.72 17.50 -0.28
CA ARG A 68 -2.72 18.97 -0.21
C ARG A 68 -3.17 19.59 -1.54
N ALA A 69 -2.67 19.11 -2.67
CA ALA A 69 -3.05 19.56 -4.00
C ALA A 69 -4.54 19.31 -4.26
N PHE A 70 -5.07 18.16 -3.82
CA PHE A 70 -6.50 17.87 -3.86
C PHE A 70 -7.31 18.86 -3.00
N CYS A 71 -6.89 19.14 -1.77
CA CYS A 71 -7.55 20.15 -0.94
C CYS A 71 -7.52 21.55 -1.58
N VAL A 72 -6.38 21.95 -2.18
CA VAL A 72 -6.22 23.25 -2.86
C VAL A 72 -7.16 23.36 -4.07
N MET A 73 -7.29 22.30 -4.86
CA MET A 73 -8.26 22.22 -5.97
C MET A 73 -9.69 22.51 -5.50
N HIS A 74 -10.03 22.06 -4.29
CA HIS A 74 -11.32 22.26 -3.63
C HIS A 74 -11.41 23.55 -2.78
N GLY A 75 -10.55 24.55 -3.04
CA GLY A 75 -10.55 25.85 -2.35
C GLY A 75 -9.90 25.84 -0.96
N GLY A 76 -9.25 24.74 -0.58
CA GLY A 76 -8.61 24.53 0.71
C GLY A 76 -9.51 23.85 1.73
N VAL A 77 -8.93 23.56 2.91
CA VAL A 77 -9.63 22.91 4.02
C VAL A 77 -10.49 23.94 4.77
N ALA A 78 -11.76 23.62 4.98
CA ALA A 78 -12.68 24.39 5.81
C ALA A 78 -12.70 23.86 7.24
N GLN A 79 -12.79 22.54 7.41
CA GLN A 79 -12.79 21.85 8.69
C GLN A 79 -12.07 20.50 8.55
N ILE A 80 -11.40 20.05 9.61
CA ILE A 80 -10.68 18.78 9.64
C ILE A 80 -10.92 18.08 10.97
N GLY A 81 -11.26 16.80 10.91
CA GLY A 81 -11.35 15.94 12.09
C GLY A 81 -9.97 15.65 12.68
N THR A 82 -9.90 15.49 13.99
CA THR A 82 -8.63 15.31 14.72
C THR A 82 -7.85 14.08 14.24
N THR A 83 -8.51 12.93 14.08
CA THR A 83 -7.88 11.71 13.55
C THR A 83 -7.39 11.90 12.11
N ALA A 84 -8.17 12.58 11.26
CA ALA A 84 -7.73 12.88 9.90
C ALA A 84 -6.48 13.76 9.88
N GLN A 85 -6.42 14.78 10.76
CA GLN A 85 -5.26 15.66 10.88
C GLN A 85 -4.00 14.87 11.26
N ASP A 86 -4.07 14.01 12.28
CA ASP A 86 -2.94 13.19 12.73
C ASP A 86 -2.47 12.22 11.64
N LEU A 87 -3.42 11.61 10.92
CA LEU A 87 -3.11 10.68 9.83
C LEU A 87 -2.46 11.36 8.62
N LEU A 88 -2.85 12.60 8.30
CA LEU A 88 -2.23 13.36 7.22
C LEU A 88 -0.83 13.87 7.60
N GLN A 89 -0.55 14.11 8.88
CA GLN A 89 0.80 14.44 9.34
C GLN A 89 1.75 13.23 9.28
N ALA A 90 1.20 12.01 9.43
CA ALA A 90 1.97 10.78 9.36
C ALA A 90 2.27 10.29 7.93
N LEU A 91 1.66 10.91 6.90
CA LEU A 91 1.92 10.58 5.50
C LEU A 91 3.33 11.01 5.06
N PRO A 92 4.03 10.20 4.24
CA PRO A 92 5.32 10.59 3.69
C PRO A 92 5.19 11.80 2.76
N THR A 93 6.20 12.67 2.80
CA THR A 93 6.34 13.77 1.84
C THR A 93 7.01 13.29 0.55
N GLU A 94 6.87 14.05 -0.54
CA GLU A 94 7.64 13.83 -1.77
C GLU A 94 9.16 13.81 -1.51
N ALA A 95 9.63 14.63 -0.56
CA ALA A 95 11.04 14.63 -0.15
C ALA A 95 11.45 13.30 0.52
N ASP A 96 10.56 12.72 1.33
CA ASP A 96 10.80 11.41 1.97
C ASP A 96 10.81 10.27 0.92
N LEU A 97 9.93 10.36 -0.08
CA LEU A 97 9.87 9.40 -1.18
C LEU A 97 11.09 9.51 -2.12
N ALA A 98 11.59 10.72 -2.35
CA ALA A 98 12.82 10.95 -3.11
C ALA A 98 14.08 10.53 -2.33
N ALA A 99 14.13 10.79 -1.02
CA ALA A 99 15.23 10.36 -0.14
C ALA A 99 15.29 8.84 0.01
N ALA A 100 14.14 8.15 0.00
CA ALA A 100 14.10 6.69 -0.02
C ALA A 100 14.66 6.08 -1.32
N GLN A 101 14.65 6.83 -2.43
CA GLN A 101 15.25 6.42 -3.71
C GLN A 101 16.75 6.75 -3.81
N ALA A 102 17.32 7.52 -2.87
CA ALA A 102 18.69 8.00 -2.93
C ALA A 102 19.52 7.56 -1.70
N ARG A 103 20.10 6.35 -1.72
CA ARG A 103 21.34 5.97 -0.98
C ARG A 103 21.81 4.53 -1.29
N PRO A 104 23.13 4.22 -1.24
CA PRO A 104 24.32 5.03 -1.58
C PRO A 104 24.94 4.60 -2.92
N ALA A 105 25.66 5.54 -3.56
CA ALA A 105 26.45 5.29 -4.76
C ALA A 105 27.69 4.43 -4.45
N ASP A 106 27.94 3.41 -5.27
CA ASP A 106 29.20 2.68 -5.32
C ASP A 106 30.36 3.58 -5.81
N PRO A 107 31.63 3.31 -5.42
CA PRO A 107 32.75 4.22 -5.62
C PRO A 107 33.16 4.35 -7.10
N PRO A 108 33.82 5.46 -7.48
CA PRO A 108 34.03 5.82 -8.88
C PRO A 108 35.16 4.99 -9.48
N ILE A 109 34.95 4.45 -10.68
CA ILE A 109 36.04 3.94 -11.52
C ILE A 109 36.37 5.01 -12.56
N THR A 110 37.58 5.55 -12.43
CA THR A 110 38.30 6.38 -13.40
C THR A 110 38.84 5.50 -14.52
N ASP A 111 38.52 5.82 -15.79
CA ASP A 111 39.49 6.14 -16.85
C ASP A 111 38.81 6.25 -18.24
N SER A 112 39.22 7.29 -18.96
CA SER A 112 38.89 7.79 -20.32
C SER A 112 39.31 6.85 -21.49
N PRO A 113 39.17 7.21 -22.79
CA PRO A 113 38.12 7.93 -23.56
C PRO A 113 37.85 7.28 -24.95
N ALA A 114 37.18 8.04 -25.85
CA ALA A 114 36.94 7.85 -27.30
C ALA A 114 35.73 6.98 -27.66
N GLU A 115 34.90 7.25 -28.67
CA GLU A 115 34.89 8.28 -29.72
C GLU A 115 33.44 8.39 -30.25
N VAL A 116 33.08 9.54 -30.81
CA VAL A 116 31.75 9.90 -31.32
C VAL A 116 31.41 9.10 -32.59
N SER A 117 30.19 8.58 -32.70
CA SER A 117 29.54 8.42 -34.01
C SER A 117 28.05 8.68 -33.91
N LEU A 118 27.65 9.85 -34.43
CA LEU A 118 26.27 10.21 -34.71
C LEU A 118 25.74 9.33 -35.84
N VAL A 119 24.84 8.40 -35.53
CA VAL A 119 23.90 7.88 -36.52
C VAL A 119 22.49 7.97 -35.94
N ARG A 120 21.73 8.91 -36.51
CA ARG A 120 20.29 9.05 -36.31
C ARG A 120 19.57 7.85 -36.92
N SER A 121 18.98 6.99 -36.08
CA SER A 121 17.87 6.12 -36.51
C SER A 121 17.04 5.64 -35.32
N GLY A 122 15.73 5.95 -35.34
CA GLY A 122 14.70 5.22 -34.60
C GLY A 122 14.65 5.42 -33.09
N PHE A 123 14.26 6.61 -32.62
CA PHE A 123 13.93 6.82 -31.20
C PHE A 123 12.56 6.21 -30.90
N GLU A 124 12.52 4.97 -30.41
CA GLU A 124 11.35 4.43 -29.72
C GLU A 124 11.43 4.79 -28.23
N ALA A 125 10.45 5.54 -27.73
CA ALA A 125 10.39 5.91 -26.32
C ALA A 125 10.28 4.65 -25.45
N GLY A 126 11.16 4.52 -24.45
CA GLY A 126 11.11 3.46 -23.44
C GLY A 126 12.06 2.28 -23.64
N THR A 127 12.91 2.28 -24.67
CA THR A 127 13.90 1.21 -24.92
C THR A 127 15.34 1.63 -24.62
N HIS A 128 15.59 2.93 -24.39
CA HIS A 128 16.93 3.48 -24.20
C HIS A 128 16.98 4.45 -23.01
N ASP A 129 18.13 4.53 -22.33
CA ASP A 129 18.38 5.50 -21.26
C ASP A 129 18.56 6.93 -21.81
N PHE A 130 18.75 7.91 -20.92
CA PHE A 130 18.94 9.33 -21.31
C PHE A 130 20.22 9.57 -22.12
N LEU A 131 21.11 8.58 -22.22
CA LEU A 131 22.33 8.59 -23.03
C LEU A 131 22.15 7.83 -24.36
N GLY A 132 20.94 7.33 -24.65
CA GLY A 132 20.64 6.57 -25.85
C GLY A 132 21.19 5.14 -25.82
N ARG A 133 21.54 4.60 -24.65
CA ARG A 133 21.97 3.21 -24.50
C ARG A 133 20.75 2.32 -24.32
N PRO A 134 20.70 1.12 -24.92
CA PRO A 134 19.58 0.20 -24.71
C PRO A 134 19.47 -0.09 -23.21
N LEU A 135 18.26 0.08 -22.67
CA LEU A 135 17.96 -0.27 -21.28
C LEU A 135 18.21 -1.78 -21.12
N PRO A 136 18.89 -2.22 -20.05
CA PRO A 136 19.10 -3.64 -19.81
C PRO A 136 17.75 -4.37 -19.77
N ASP A 137 17.70 -5.58 -20.35
CA ASP A 137 16.54 -6.47 -20.27
C ASP A 137 16.04 -6.50 -18.81
N ARG A 138 14.82 -5.99 -18.61
CA ARG A 138 14.13 -5.75 -17.32
C ARG A 138 14.83 -6.40 -16.13
N LEU A 139 15.47 -5.59 -15.28
CA LEU A 139 15.99 -6.04 -13.99
C LEU A 139 14.89 -6.87 -13.28
N PRO A 140 15.20 -8.08 -12.80
CA PRO A 140 14.21 -8.91 -12.15
C PRO A 140 13.70 -8.19 -10.89
N VAL A 141 12.47 -7.71 -10.95
CA VAL A 141 11.84 -7.03 -9.81
C VAL A 141 11.59 -8.08 -8.73
N ASP A 142 12.21 -7.88 -7.56
CA ASP A 142 12.02 -8.73 -6.40
C ASP A 142 10.67 -8.43 -5.74
N HIS A 143 9.66 -9.21 -6.12
CA HIS A 143 8.34 -9.14 -5.50
C HIS A 143 8.23 -10.05 -4.27
N LEU A 144 9.18 -10.96 -4.02
CA LEU A 144 9.07 -11.92 -2.92
C LEU A 144 9.47 -11.29 -1.58
N THR A 145 10.52 -10.48 -1.55
CA THR A 145 11.00 -9.84 -0.31
C THR A 145 9.94 -8.98 0.38
N PRO A 146 9.18 -8.10 -0.32
CA PRO A 146 8.10 -7.34 0.32
C PRO A 146 7.04 -8.24 0.98
N PHE A 147 6.65 -9.34 0.34
CA PHE A 147 5.66 -10.27 0.90
C PHE A 147 6.20 -11.06 2.09
N VAL A 148 7.49 -11.39 2.11
CA VAL A 148 8.12 -12.01 3.29
C VAL A 148 8.12 -11.06 4.48
N ILE A 149 8.42 -9.77 4.27
CA ILE A 149 8.36 -8.75 5.32
C ILE A 149 6.94 -8.60 5.88
N GLU A 150 5.94 -8.53 5.00
CA GLU A 150 4.54 -8.45 5.40
C GLU A 150 4.10 -9.71 6.17
N ALA A 151 4.44 -10.89 5.67
CA ALA A 151 4.09 -12.16 6.31
C ALA A 151 4.72 -12.31 7.69
N ARG A 152 5.96 -11.85 7.91
CA ARG A 152 6.57 -11.79 9.26
C ARG A 152 5.73 -10.97 10.23
N ARG A 153 5.28 -9.78 9.79
CA ARG A 153 4.42 -8.90 10.60
C ARG A 153 3.11 -9.58 10.94
N VAL A 154 2.42 -10.12 9.93
CA VAL A 154 1.13 -10.78 10.12
C VAL A 154 1.25 -11.99 11.04
N VAL A 155 2.29 -12.83 10.87
CA VAL A 155 2.58 -13.95 11.78
C VAL A 155 2.72 -13.47 13.23
N ALA A 156 3.47 -12.39 13.46
CA ALA A 156 3.65 -11.81 14.79
C ALA A 156 2.35 -11.25 15.38
N GLU A 157 1.37 -10.88 14.57
CA GLU A 157 0.06 -10.39 15.00
C GLU A 157 -0.93 -11.54 15.26
N VAL A 158 -1.02 -12.52 14.37
CA VAL A 158 -1.97 -13.64 14.48
C VAL A 158 -1.57 -14.67 15.54
N GLU A 159 -0.29 -14.74 15.92
CA GLU A 159 0.19 -15.63 16.99
C GLU A 159 0.11 -14.99 18.39
N ARG A 160 -0.20 -13.69 18.50
CA ARG A 160 -0.44 -13.04 19.81
C ARG A 160 -1.69 -13.61 20.48
N PRO A 161 -1.85 -13.43 21.81
CA PRO A 161 -3.13 -13.66 22.47
C PRO A 161 -4.27 -12.92 21.77
N LEU A 162 -5.46 -13.53 21.72
CA LEU A 162 -6.66 -12.88 21.19
C LEU A 162 -6.98 -11.63 22.01
N VAL A 163 -7.13 -10.49 21.34
CA VAL A 163 -7.63 -9.25 21.94
C VAL A 163 -9.05 -9.05 21.44
N PRO A 164 -10.08 -9.29 22.27
CA PRO A 164 -11.48 -9.07 21.88
C PRO A 164 -11.77 -7.58 21.73
N GLY A 165 -12.45 -7.17 20.66
CA GLY A 165 -12.84 -5.76 20.47
C GLY A 165 -13.03 -5.28 19.03
N LEU A 166 -12.67 -6.10 18.03
CA LEU A 166 -12.77 -5.76 16.60
C LEU A 166 -13.99 -6.44 15.94
N GLY A 167 -15.18 -6.23 16.52
CA GLY A 167 -16.42 -6.89 16.10
C GLY A 167 -17.22 -6.15 15.04
N HIS A 168 -17.80 -6.89 14.08
CA HIS A 168 -18.93 -6.43 13.27
C HIS A 168 -20.22 -6.55 14.08
N ALA A 169 -21.22 -5.70 13.80
CA ALA A 169 -22.53 -5.75 14.45
C ALA A 169 -23.23 -7.09 14.16
N GLY A 170 -23.06 -8.08 15.04
CA GLY A 170 -23.65 -9.41 14.90
C GLY A 170 -22.80 -10.57 15.46
N ALA A 171 -21.47 -10.42 15.52
CA ALA A 171 -20.57 -11.43 16.07
C ALA A 171 -20.12 -11.08 17.49
N SER A 172 -19.85 -12.10 18.34
CA SER A 172 -19.23 -11.84 19.64
C SER A 172 -17.83 -11.21 19.43
N PRO A 173 -17.35 -10.34 20.33
CA PRO A 173 -16.03 -9.71 20.19
C PRO A 173 -14.87 -10.71 20.04
N ARG A 174 -15.05 -11.93 20.55
CA ARG A 174 -14.11 -13.04 20.41
C ARG A 174 -14.19 -13.70 19.03
N GLN A 175 -15.41 -14.02 18.57
CA GLN A 175 -15.63 -14.63 17.26
C GLN A 175 -15.09 -13.72 16.14
N ALA A 176 -15.34 -12.42 16.22
CA ALA A 176 -14.82 -11.48 15.23
C ALA A 176 -13.28 -11.39 15.24
N ALA A 177 -12.65 -11.51 16.43
CA ALA A 177 -11.19 -11.55 16.53
C ALA A 177 -10.61 -12.85 15.92
N LEU A 178 -11.33 -13.96 16.02
CA LEU A 178 -10.97 -15.23 15.36
C LEU A 178 -11.14 -15.14 13.84
N GLU A 179 -12.23 -14.54 13.36
CA GLU A 179 -12.50 -14.32 11.94
C GLU A 179 -11.42 -13.43 11.31
N TRP A 180 -11.10 -12.29 11.95
CA TRP A 180 -10.01 -11.43 11.54
C TRP A 180 -8.67 -12.17 11.46
N ARG A 181 -8.36 -12.99 12.48
CA ARG A 181 -7.14 -13.80 12.50
C ARG A 181 -7.07 -14.77 11.32
N ALA A 182 -8.18 -15.45 11.03
CA ALA A 182 -8.28 -16.38 9.92
C ALA A 182 -8.11 -15.67 8.57
N GLU A 183 -8.71 -14.50 8.42
CA GLU A 183 -8.64 -13.68 7.22
C GLU A 183 -7.21 -13.16 6.96
N GLN A 184 -6.60 -12.51 7.95
CA GLN A 184 -5.23 -11.99 7.82
C GLN A 184 -4.23 -13.10 7.52
N ALA A 185 -4.37 -14.25 8.18
CA ALA A 185 -3.54 -15.41 7.90
C ALA A 185 -3.75 -15.96 6.47
N ALA A 186 -4.97 -15.91 5.93
CA ALA A 186 -5.26 -16.33 4.56
C ALA A 186 -4.66 -15.37 3.51
N ILE A 187 -4.83 -14.06 3.70
CA ILE A 187 -4.31 -13.03 2.78
C ILE A 187 -2.78 -13.11 2.69
N ALA A 188 -2.09 -13.08 3.84
CA ALA A 188 -0.63 -13.13 3.88
C ALA A 188 -0.09 -14.45 3.28
N LYS A 189 -0.78 -15.57 3.50
CA LYS A 189 -0.42 -16.85 2.89
C LYS A 189 -0.57 -16.80 1.36
N SER A 190 -1.66 -16.21 0.87
CA SER A 190 -1.92 -16.06 -0.57
C SER A 190 -0.81 -15.27 -1.25
N ASN A 191 -0.38 -14.16 -0.65
CA ASN A 191 0.71 -13.32 -1.17
C ASN A 191 2.04 -14.09 -1.31
N LEU A 192 2.34 -14.98 -0.36
CA LEU A 192 3.54 -15.82 -0.42
C LEU A 192 3.50 -16.90 -1.50
N SER A 193 2.33 -17.22 -2.11
CA SER A 193 2.24 -18.20 -3.20
C SER A 193 3.09 -17.84 -4.42
N ILE A 194 3.45 -16.56 -4.57
CA ILE A 194 4.34 -16.09 -5.64
C ILE A 194 5.70 -16.82 -5.62
N MET A 195 6.16 -17.31 -4.46
CA MET A 195 7.40 -18.08 -4.34
C MET A 195 7.40 -19.36 -5.17
N GLU A 196 6.24 -19.89 -5.55
CA GLU A 196 6.11 -21.10 -6.36
C GLU A 196 6.57 -20.90 -7.80
N ARG A 197 6.65 -19.65 -8.27
CA ARG A 197 7.15 -19.32 -9.62
C ARG A 197 8.63 -19.71 -9.76
N ALA A 198 8.99 -20.23 -10.94
CA ALA A 198 10.34 -20.71 -11.25
C ALA A 198 11.44 -19.65 -11.03
N GLN A 199 11.14 -18.37 -11.29
CA GLN A 199 12.07 -17.27 -11.09
C GLN A 199 12.54 -17.09 -9.63
N TYR A 200 11.78 -17.59 -8.65
CA TYR A 200 12.15 -17.54 -7.24
C TYR A 200 12.75 -18.86 -6.73
N ALA A 201 13.09 -19.82 -7.60
CA ALA A 201 13.69 -21.10 -7.22
C ALA A 201 14.99 -20.93 -6.41
N ARG A 202 15.78 -19.91 -6.76
CA ARG A 202 17.07 -19.59 -6.13
C ARG A 202 17.01 -18.36 -5.20
N HIS A 203 15.81 -17.87 -4.89
CA HIS A 203 15.66 -16.68 -4.06
C HIS A 203 16.09 -16.98 -2.61
N PRO A 204 16.92 -16.13 -1.97
CA PRO A 204 17.46 -16.40 -0.63
C PRO A 204 16.37 -16.56 0.45
N LEU A 205 15.24 -15.87 0.29
CA LEU A 205 14.12 -15.94 1.24
C LEU A 205 13.10 -17.06 0.94
N ARG A 206 13.32 -17.93 -0.05
CA ARG A 206 12.35 -18.96 -0.45
C ARG A 206 12.04 -19.95 0.69
N SER A 207 13.07 -20.40 1.41
CA SER A 207 12.93 -21.34 2.53
C SER A 207 12.14 -20.73 3.68
N GLU A 208 12.37 -19.45 3.95
CA GLU A 208 11.64 -18.70 4.96
C GLU A 208 10.19 -18.46 4.56
N ALA A 209 9.93 -18.05 3.31
CA ALA A 209 8.58 -17.90 2.78
C ALA A 209 7.78 -19.20 2.97
N ALA A 210 8.37 -20.36 2.67
CA ALA A 210 7.74 -21.65 2.90
C ALA A 210 7.44 -21.94 4.39
N ALA A 211 8.32 -21.52 5.30
CA ALA A 211 8.09 -21.65 6.73
C ALA A 211 6.96 -20.74 7.22
N LEU A 212 6.90 -19.49 6.76
CA LEU A 212 5.84 -18.54 7.06
C LEU A 212 4.48 -19.03 6.54
N THR A 213 4.42 -19.58 5.33
CA THR A 213 3.21 -20.21 4.76
C THR A 213 2.65 -21.30 5.69
N LYS A 214 3.50 -22.13 6.28
CA LYS A 214 3.08 -23.18 7.24
C LYS A 214 2.51 -22.59 8.53
N ARG A 215 3.16 -21.56 9.09
CA ARG A 215 2.71 -20.89 10.32
C ARG A 215 1.36 -20.19 10.10
N LEU A 216 1.22 -19.46 9.00
CA LEU A 216 -0.05 -18.80 8.62
C LEU A 216 -1.17 -19.83 8.40
N ALA A 217 -0.89 -20.95 7.73
CA ALA A 217 -1.87 -22.03 7.58
C ALA A 217 -2.31 -22.61 8.94
N LYS A 218 -1.37 -22.81 9.86
CA LYS A 218 -1.67 -23.28 11.22
C LYS A 218 -2.53 -22.26 11.99
N ALA A 219 -2.19 -20.98 11.95
CA ALA A 219 -2.95 -19.93 12.61
C ALA A 219 -4.39 -19.83 12.07
N ARG A 220 -4.56 -19.86 10.74
CA ARG A 220 -5.88 -19.89 10.09
C ARG A 220 -6.71 -21.10 10.51
N ASN A 221 -6.14 -22.30 10.39
CA ASN A 221 -6.87 -23.53 10.70
C ASN A 221 -7.23 -23.61 12.19
N GLY A 222 -6.36 -23.13 13.08
CA GLY A 222 -6.66 -23.01 14.50
C GLY A 222 -7.83 -22.07 14.79
N ALA A 223 -7.85 -20.90 14.16
CA ALA A 223 -8.94 -19.94 14.30
C ALA A 223 -10.27 -20.48 13.76
N LEU A 224 -10.28 -21.10 12.57
CA LEU A 224 -11.48 -21.72 12.00
C LEU A 224 -12.00 -22.88 12.85
N ALA A 225 -11.11 -23.68 13.46
CA ALA A 225 -11.50 -24.76 14.36
C ALA A 225 -12.03 -24.26 15.71
N GLU A 226 -11.63 -23.06 16.15
CA GLU A 226 -12.24 -22.40 17.31
C GLU A 226 -13.63 -21.84 16.96
N ILE A 227 -13.77 -21.15 15.83
CA ILE A 227 -15.07 -20.64 15.34
C ILE A 227 -16.08 -21.80 15.22
N ALA A 228 -15.67 -22.92 14.61
CA ALA A 228 -16.55 -24.09 14.45
C ALA A 228 -16.94 -24.78 15.77
N ARG A 229 -16.21 -24.53 16.87
CA ARG A 229 -16.58 -25.00 18.22
C ARG A 229 -17.52 -24.03 18.94
N GLU A 230 -17.54 -22.77 18.53
CA GLU A 230 -18.37 -21.71 19.11
C GLU A 230 -19.73 -21.56 18.40
N ALA A 231 -19.86 -22.10 17.19
CA ALA A 231 -21.10 -22.18 16.40
C ALA A 231 -21.97 -23.38 16.78
#